data_AF-A0A1X7VJ32-F1
#
_entry.id   AF-A0A1X7VJ32-F1
#
_cell.length_a   1.000
_cell.length_b   1.000
_cell.length_c   1.000
_cell.angle_alpha   90.00
_cell.angle_beta   90.00
_cell.angle_gamma   90.00
#
_symmetry.space_group_name_H-M   'P 1'
#
loop_
_entity.id
_entity.type
_entity.pdbx_description
1 polymer ?
#
loop_
_entity_poly.entity_id
_entity_poly.type
_entity_poly.pdbx_seq_one_letter_code
_entity_poly.pdbx_strand_id
1 'polypeptide(L)'
;MGFQKVIIVDAKDHLLGRLASIVAKQLLNGQKIVILRCEYINISGSIYRNKVKYLKFLRLRCNVKPSRGPFHFRAPSKIFWRTVRGMLPHKTERGKAALGRLSVYEGIPPMYIKKKRVVVPQALRILRLKPGRKFCVLGRLSHEVGWKYRDVMKTLEEKRQAREAIYYEKKIKLARLRTRATKDAQPKIAEINKKLNAMGYV
;
A
#
# COMPACT_ATOMS: atom_id res chain seq x y z
N MET A 1 25.10 0.17 9.35
CA MET A 1 23.82 0.59 8.71
C MET A 1 22.75 0.63 9.78
N GLY A 2 22.36 1.83 10.22
CA GLY A 2 21.39 2.03 11.30
C GLY A 2 20.00 1.48 10.97
N PHE A 3 19.24 1.16 12.01
CA PHE A 3 17.87 0.66 11.94
C PHE A 3 16.98 1.62 11.13
N GLN A 4 16.72 1.33 9.86
CA GLN A 4 15.74 2.07 9.07
C GLN A 4 14.32 1.62 9.46
N LYS A 5 13.55 2.56 10.03
CA LYS A 5 12.14 2.37 10.38
C LYS A 5 11.37 1.84 9.18
N VAL A 6 10.64 0.73 9.36
CA VAL A 6 9.82 0.13 8.30
C VAL A 6 8.76 1.13 7.82
N ILE A 7 8.71 1.36 6.51
CA ILE A 7 7.70 2.22 5.89
C ILE A 7 6.50 1.35 5.49
N ILE A 8 5.33 1.69 6.00
CA ILE A 8 4.08 0.99 5.69
C ILE A 8 3.26 1.88 4.76
N VAL A 9 3.01 1.40 3.55
CA VAL A 9 2.29 2.15 2.52
C VAL A 9 0.89 1.57 2.33
N ASP A 10 -0.12 2.43 2.34
CA ASP A 10 -1.47 2.07 1.87
C ASP A 10 -1.49 2.15 0.34
N ALA A 11 -1.70 1.04 -0.34
CA ALA A 11 -1.71 0.99 -1.80
C ALA A 11 -3.06 1.37 -2.42
N LYS A 12 -4.08 1.65 -1.61
CA LYS A 12 -5.41 2.06 -2.09
C LYS A 12 -5.27 3.24 -3.05
N ASP A 13 -5.91 3.11 -4.21
CA ASP A 13 -5.97 4.14 -5.25
C ASP A 13 -4.62 4.56 -5.85
N HIS A 14 -3.54 3.81 -5.63
CA HIS A 14 -2.25 4.06 -6.28
C HIS A 14 -2.18 3.40 -7.67
N LEU A 15 -1.43 4.00 -8.61
CA LEU A 15 -1.15 3.42 -9.92
C LEU A 15 -0.05 2.36 -9.82
N LEU A 16 -0.36 1.12 -10.22
CA LEU A 16 0.50 -0.07 -10.10
C LEU A 16 1.97 0.19 -10.46
N GLY A 17 2.24 0.63 -11.69
CA GLY A 17 3.60 0.83 -12.17
C GLY A 17 4.33 2.00 -11.50
N ARG A 18 3.62 3.09 -11.21
CA ARG A 18 4.23 4.27 -10.55
C ARG A 18 4.62 3.96 -9.11
N LEU A 19 3.74 3.29 -8.37
CA LEU A 19 4.04 2.84 -7.02
C LEU A 19 5.21 1.84 -7.04
N ALA A 20 5.17 0.85 -7.94
CA ALA A 20 6.21 -0.17 -8.04
C ALA A 20 7.61 0.43 -8.32
N SER A 21 7.71 1.44 -9.19
CA SER A 21 8.99 2.09 -9.53
C SER A 21 9.61 2.80 -8.32
N ILE A 22 8.80 3.58 -7.59
CA ILE A 22 9.26 4.28 -6.38
C ILE A 22 9.68 3.27 -5.32
N VAL A 23 8.88 2.23 -5.10
CA VAL A 23 9.18 1.15 -4.16
C VAL A 23 10.49 0.44 -4.54
N ALA A 24 10.68 0.08 -5.81
CA ALA A 24 11.89 -0.58 -6.29
C ALA A 24 13.15 0.24 -5.97
N LYS A 25 13.13 1.55 -6.23
CA LYS A 25 14.27 2.42 -5.93
C LYS A 25 14.56 2.48 -4.42
N GLN A 26 13.54 2.59 -3.59
CA GLN A 26 13.71 2.63 -2.14
C GLN A 26 14.22 1.30 -1.57
N LEU A 27 13.79 0.16 -2.11
CA LEU A 27 14.32 -1.16 -1.73
C LEU A 27 15.82 -1.29 -2.03
N LEU A 28 16.28 -0.72 -3.16
CA LEU A 28 17.70 -0.67 -3.52
C LEU A 28 18.52 0.28 -2.64
N ASN A 29 17.89 1.32 -2.09
CA ASN A 29 18.47 2.22 -1.10
C ASN A 29 18.54 1.61 0.32
N GLY A 30 18.02 0.38 0.51
CA GLY A 30 18.09 -0.35 1.77
C GLY A 30 16.83 -0.28 2.64
N GLN A 31 15.81 0.48 2.21
CA GLN A 31 14.59 0.69 2.98
C GLN A 31 13.72 -0.58 3.03
N LYS A 32 13.24 -0.95 4.22
CA LYS A 32 12.22 -1.99 4.39
C LYS A 32 10.83 -1.39 4.16
N ILE A 33 10.07 -1.99 3.25
CA ILE A 33 8.76 -1.47 2.81
C ILE A 33 7.70 -2.56 2.91
N VAL A 34 6.58 -2.21 3.54
CA VAL A 34 5.39 -3.04 3.60
C VAL A 34 4.28 -2.35 2.81
N ILE A 35 3.74 -3.04 1.81
CA ILE A 35 2.61 -2.59 1.00
C ILE A 35 1.36 -3.34 1.47
N LEU A 36 0.32 -2.59 1.81
CA LEU A 36 -0.97 -3.11 2.26
C LEU A 36 -2.05 -2.80 1.22
N ARG A 37 -3.18 -3.52 1.30
CA ARG A 37 -4.38 -3.27 0.48
C ARG A 37 -4.12 -3.32 -1.04
N CYS A 38 -3.32 -4.27 -1.48
CA CYS A 38 -2.96 -4.41 -2.89
C CYS A 38 -4.16 -4.63 -3.81
N GLU A 39 -5.27 -5.16 -3.30
CA GLU A 39 -6.53 -5.32 -4.01
C GLU A 39 -7.13 -4.00 -4.51
N TYR A 40 -6.80 -2.87 -3.89
CA TYR A 40 -7.28 -1.54 -4.27
C TYR A 40 -6.29 -0.73 -5.12
N ILE A 41 -5.19 -1.35 -5.57
CA ILE A 41 -4.28 -0.74 -6.54
C ILE A 41 -5.02 -0.56 -7.86
N ASN A 42 -4.74 0.54 -8.55
CA ASN A 42 -5.34 0.85 -9.85
C ASN A 42 -4.33 0.71 -10.99
N ILE A 43 -4.84 0.38 -12.16
CA ILE A 43 -4.13 0.42 -13.42
C ILE A 43 -4.90 1.38 -14.33
N SER A 44 -4.21 2.24 -15.05
CA SER A 44 -4.86 3.11 -16.04
C SER A 44 -5.45 2.29 -17.20
N GLY A 45 -6.50 2.83 -17.83
CA GLY A 45 -7.23 2.16 -18.88
C GLY A 45 -8.37 1.28 -18.35
N SER A 46 -9.29 0.93 -19.24
CA SER A 46 -10.48 0.14 -18.88
C SER A 46 -10.13 -1.26 -18.38
N ILE A 47 -11.06 -1.85 -17.62
CA ILE A 47 -10.96 -3.24 -17.16
C ILE A 47 -10.73 -4.21 -18.32
N TYR A 48 -11.48 -4.06 -19.42
CA TYR A 48 -11.37 -4.94 -20.59
C TYR A 48 -9.96 -4.95 -21.18
N ARG A 49 -9.36 -3.77 -21.42
CA ARG A 49 -8.01 -3.65 -21.96
C ARG A 49 -6.97 -4.30 -21.04
N ASN A 50 -7.09 -4.09 -19.73
CA ASN A 50 -6.18 -4.68 -18.76
C ASN A 50 -6.37 -6.19 -18.63
N LYS A 51 -7.61 -6.69 -18.73
CA LYS A 51 -7.93 -8.12 -18.77
C LYS A 51 -7.30 -8.80 -19.97
N VAL A 52 -7.48 -8.28 -21.19
CA VAL A 52 -6.90 -8.86 -22.41
C VAL A 52 -5.37 -8.93 -22.32
N LYS A 53 -4.72 -7.87 -21.80
CA LYS A 53 -3.27 -7.88 -21.54
C LYS A 53 -2.86 -9.01 -20.60
N TYR A 54 -3.60 -9.18 -19.51
CA TYR A 54 -3.29 -10.23 -18.54
C TYR A 54 -3.58 -11.63 -19.10
N LEU A 55 -4.67 -11.82 -19.85
CA LEU A 55 -5.00 -13.08 -20.52
C LEU A 55 -3.92 -13.46 -21.57
N LYS A 56 -3.36 -12.49 -22.30
CA LYS A 56 -2.21 -12.74 -23.18
C LYS A 56 -1.01 -13.27 -22.39
N PHE A 57 -0.73 -12.70 -21.21
CA PHE A 57 0.32 -13.21 -20.33
C PHE A 57 0.05 -14.66 -19.91
N LEU A 58 -1.19 -15.04 -19.60
CA LEU A 58 -1.54 -16.42 -19.22
C LEU A 58 -1.30 -17.46 -20.30
N ARG A 59 -1.37 -17.06 -21.57
CA ARG A 59 -1.08 -17.95 -22.70
C ARG A 59 0.42 -18.24 -22.82
N LEU A 60 1.29 -17.44 -22.21
CA LEU A 60 2.73 -17.70 -22.20
C LEU A 60 3.03 -18.87 -21.28
N ARG A 61 3.42 -20.01 -21.87
CA ARG A 61 3.82 -21.22 -21.16
C ARG A 61 5.04 -21.86 -21.81
N CYS A 62 5.80 -22.63 -21.05
CA CYS A 62 6.82 -23.49 -21.62
C CYS A 62 6.11 -24.68 -22.31
N ASN A 63 6.38 -24.88 -23.61
CA ASN A 63 5.71 -25.93 -24.38
C ASN A 63 6.06 -27.34 -23.90
N VAL A 64 7.32 -27.57 -23.51
CA VAL A 64 7.80 -28.90 -23.09
C VAL A 64 7.32 -29.29 -21.69
N LYS A 65 7.41 -28.38 -20.71
CA LYS A 65 6.98 -28.63 -19.33
C LYS A 65 6.43 -27.34 -18.74
N PRO A 66 5.10 -27.14 -18.71
CA PRO A 66 4.48 -25.91 -18.24
C PRO A 66 4.92 -25.49 -16.84
N SER A 67 5.23 -26.44 -15.95
CA SER A 67 5.69 -26.15 -14.58
C SER A 67 7.06 -25.48 -14.49
N ARG A 68 7.91 -25.58 -15.53
CA ARG A 68 9.19 -24.86 -15.64
C ARG A 68 9.01 -23.45 -16.23
N GLY A 69 7.83 -23.15 -16.76
CA GLY A 69 7.53 -21.90 -17.44
C GLY A 69 7.27 -20.72 -16.49
N PRO A 70 6.77 -19.60 -17.04
CA PRO A 70 6.39 -18.45 -16.25
C PRO A 70 5.27 -18.77 -15.25
N PHE A 71 5.47 -18.42 -13.99
CA PHE A 71 4.41 -18.49 -12.99
C PHE A 71 3.45 -17.31 -13.11
N HIS A 72 2.16 -17.63 -13.22
CA HIS A 72 1.10 -16.65 -13.37
C HIS A 72 0.38 -16.39 -12.05
N PHE A 73 0.88 -15.44 -11.26
CA PHE A 73 0.28 -15.15 -9.95
C PHE A 73 -1.07 -14.43 -10.05
N ARG A 74 -2.12 -15.03 -9.49
CA ARG A 74 -3.49 -14.47 -9.50
C ARG A 74 -3.75 -13.41 -8.44
N ALA A 75 -3.10 -13.55 -7.29
CA ALA A 75 -3.36 -12.69 -6.15
C ALA A 75 -2.82 -11.26 -6.39
N PRO A 76 -3.56 -10.19 -6.05
CA PRO A 76 -3.16 -8.81 -6.33
C PRO A 76 -1.85 -8.44 -5.64
N SER A 77 -1.56 -8.97 -4.44
CA SER A 77 -0.27 -8.79 -3.76
C SER A 77 0.89 -9.35 -4.59
N LYS A 78 0.73 -10.55 -5.15
CA LYS A 78 1.74 -11.24 -5.93
C LYS A 78 1.90 -10.64 -7.33
N ILE A 79 0.83 -10.08 -7.91
CA ILE A 79 0.95 -9.27 -9.14
C ILE A 79 1.81 -8.05 -8.87
N PHE A 80 1.52 -7.29 -7.80
CA PHE A 80 2.33 -6.13 -7.42
C PHE A 80 3.79 -6.52 -7.14
N TRP A 81 4.02 -7.60 -6.37
CA TRP A 81 5.35 -8.13 -6.11
C TRP A 81 6.10 -8.50 -7.39
N ARG A 82 5.44 -9.14 -8.35
CA ARG A 82 6.03 -9.48 -9.66
C ARG A 82 6.39 -8.22 -10.46
N THR A 83 5.58 -7.17 -10.39
CA THR A 83 5.89 -5.87 -11.02
C THR A 83 7.14 -5.26 -10.39
N VAL A 84 7.24 -5.22 -9.06
CA VAL A 84 8.44 -4.71 -8.37
C VAL A 84 9.67 -5.56 -8.69
N ARG A 85 9.54 -6.89 -8.68
CA ARG A 85 10.61 -7.82 -9.08
C ARG A 85 11.12 -7.54 -10.50
N GLY A 86 10.22 -7.20 -11.42
CA GLY A 86 10.58 -6.84 -12.80
C GLY A 86 11.35 -5.52 -12.92
N MET A 87 11.25 -4.64 -11.92
CA MET A 87 11.98 -3.36 -11.84
C MET A 87 13.28 -3.47 -11.03
N LEU A 88 13.59 -4.65 -10.48
CA LEU A 88 14.80 -4.93 -9.72
C LEU A 88 15.72 -5.88 -10.49
N PRO A 89 17.05 -5.78 -10.33
CA PRO A 89 18.02 -6.75 -10.86
C PRO A 89 17.97 -8.06 -10.04
N HIS A 90 16.81 -8.71 -9.98
CA HIS A 90 16.49 -9.82 -9.07
C HIS A 90 17.29 -11.11 -9.29
N LYS A 91 18.10 -11.18 -10.36
CA LYS A 91 19.04 -12.29 -10.58
C LYS A 91 20.33 -12.15 -9.76
N THR A 92 20.68 -10.93 -9.35
CA THR A 92 21.87 -10.67 -8.51
C THR A 92 21.52 -10.77 -7.03
N GLU A 93 22.52 -11.05 -6.19
CA GLU A 93 22.33 -11.12 -4.73
C GLU A 93 21.83 -9.80 -4.14
N ARG A 94 22.33 -8.66 -4.64
CA ARG A 94 21.82 -7.33 -4.25
C ARG A 94 20.33 -7.19 -4.55
N GLY A 95 19.88 -7.64 -5.72
CA GLY A 95 18.48 -7.59 -6.11
C GLY A 95 17.60 -8.53 -5.29
N LYS A 96 18.08 -9.74 -5.01
CA LYS A 96 17.40 -10.69 -4.11
C LYS A 96 17.24 -10.12 -2.71
N ALA A 97 18.31 -9.55 -2.14
CA ALA A 97 18.27 -8.88 -0.84
C ALA A 97 17.28 -7.71 -0.82
N ALA A 98 17.26 -6.89 -1.88
CA ALA A 98 16.29 -5.80 -2.01
C ALA A 98 14.84 -6.31 -2.06
N LEU A 99 14.59 -7.41 -2.79
CA LEU A 99 13.26 -8.03 -2.84
C LEU A 99 12.85 -8.65 -1.50
N GLY A 100 13.81 -9.17 -0.72
CA GLY A 100 13.59 -9.65 0.65
C GLY A 100 13.19 -8.56 1.65
N ARG A 101 13.45 -7.28 1.35
CA ARG A 101 13.00 -6.13 2.16
C ARG A 101 11.54 -5.74 1.89
N LEU A 102 10.91 -6.31 0.86
CA LEU A 102 9.54 -6.01 0.47
C LEU A 102 8.56 -7.04 1.07
N SER A 103 7.57 -6.55 1.80
CA SER A 103 6.39 -7.35 2.16
C SER A 103 5.14 -6.78 1.52
N VAL A 104 4.26 -7.64 1.00
CA VAL A 104 3.09 -7.23 0.23
C VAL A 104 1.90 -8.06 0.69
N TYR A 105 0.78 -7.41 1.00
CA TYR A 105 -0.41 -8.06 1.55
C TYR A 105 -1.69 -7.61 0.83
N GLU A 106 -2.66 -8.53 0.71
CA GLU A 106 -4.06 -8.16 0.54
C GLU A 106 -4.66 -7.73 1.88
N GLY A 107 -5.49 -6.69 1.86
CA GLY A 107 -6.04 -6.09 3.07
C GLY A 107 -4.94 -5.61 4.04
N ILE A 108 -5.28 -5.56 5.33
CA ILE A 108 -4.38 -5.15 6.40
C ILE A 108 -4.32 -6.26 7.47
N PRO A 109 -3.20 -6.99 7.55
CA PRO A 109 -3.01 -7.99 8.60
C PRO A 109 -3.04 -7.37 10.01
N PRO A 110 -3.40 -8.14 11.06
CA PRO A 110 -3.52 -7.67 12.44
C PRO A 110 -2.32 -6.86 12.96
N MET A 111 -1.10 -7.27 12.59
CA MET A 111 0.16 -6.63 12.98
C MET A 111 0.31 -5.18 12.48
N TYR A 112 -0.44 -4.77 11.46
CA TYR A 112 -0.36 -3.45 10.84
C TYR A 112 -1.60 -2.58 11.04
N ILE A 113 -2.64 -3.08 11.70
CA ILE A 113 -3.91 -2.35 11.89
C ILE A 113 -3.69 -1.02 12.64
N LYS A 114 -2.95 -1.05 13.75
CA LYS A 114 -2.70 0.11 14.62
C LYS A 114 -1.53 0.99 14.15
N LYS A 115 -0.82 0.59 13.09
CA LYS A 115 0.38 1.31 12.62
C LYS A 115 -0.04 2.39 11.61
N LYS A 116 0.58 3.57 11.69
CA LYS A 116 0.36 4.65 10.74
C LYS A 116 0.81 4.19 9.35
N ARG A 117 -0.11 4.25 8.39
CA ARG A 117 0.13 3.98 6.98
C ARG A 117 0.36 5.30 6.26
N VAL A 118 1.32 5.34 5.35
CA VAL A 118 1.60 6.51 4.51
C VAL A 118 1.08 6.28 3.09
N VAL A 119 0.93 7.36 2.35
CA VAL A 119 0.59 7.34 0.92
C VAL A 119 1.77 7.88 0.12
N VAL A 120 1.86 7.53 -1.16
CA VAL A 120 2.87 8.04 -2.09
C VAL A 120 2.17 8.97 -3.08
N PRO A 121 2.17 10.30 -2.86
CA PRO A 121 1.43 11.24 -3.70
C PRO A 121 1.77 11.14 -5.18
N GLN A 122 3.06 10.88 -5.47
CA GLN A 122 3.54 10.74 -6.85
C GLN A 122 2.96 9.53 -7.60
N ALA A 123 2.34 8.58 -6.90
CA ALA A 123 1.72 7.40 -7.48
C ALA A 123 0.20 7.37 -7.28
N LEU A 124 -0.42 8.31 -6.56
CA LEU A 124 -1.87 8.36 -6.39
C LEU A 124 -2.58 8.58 -7.73
N ARG A 125 -3.58 7.76 -8.03
CA ARG A 125 -4.38 7.84 -9.26
C ARG A 125 -4.98 9.23 -9.44
N ILE A 126 -5.59 9.78 -8.39
CA ILE A 126 -6.29 11.06 -8.47
C ILE A 126 -5.38 12.22 -8.89
N LEU A 127 -4.10 12.19 -8.49
CA LEU A 127 -3.12 13.22 -8.83
C LEU A 127 -2.43 12.98 -10.18
N ARG A 128 -2.42 11.73 -10.66
CA ARG A 128 -1.61 11.32 -11.83
C ARG A 128 -2.43 10.94 -13.06
N LEU A 129 -3.72 10.70 -12.91
CA LEU A 129 -4.62 10.35 -13.99
C LEU A 129 -5.60 11.50 -14.21
N LYS A 130 -5.75 11.95 -15.47
CA LYS A 130 -6.73 12.99 -15.81
C LYS A 130 -8.15 12.54 -15.41
N PRO A 131 -8.99 13.46 -14.89
CA PRO A 131 -10.41 13.19 -14.63
C PRO A 131 -11.11 12.60 -15.85
N GLY A 132 -12.13 11.77 -15.63
CA GLY A 132 -12.90 11.10 -16.70
C GLY A 132 -12.19 9.91 -17.38
N ARG A 133 -10.89 9.70 -17.16
CA ARG A 133 -10.19 8.54 -17.74
C ARG A 133 -10.51 7.26 -16.96
N LYS A 134 -10.98 6.23 -17.69
CA LYS A 134 -11.26 4.90 -17.13
C LYS A 134 -9.99 4.28 -16.53
N PHE A 135 -10.17 3.60 -15.41
CA PHE A 135 -9.14 2.82 -14.73
C PHE A 135 -9.70 1.45 -14.34
N CYS A 136 -8.80 0.56 -13.96
CA CYS A 136 -9.09 -0.80 -13.54
C CYS A 136 -8.59 -1.00 -12.12
N VAL A 137 -9.42 -1.54 -11.24
CA VAL A 137 -9.03 -1.96 -9.89
C VAL A 137 -8.39 -3.35 -9.97
N LEU A 138 -7.21 -3.52 -9.37
CA LEU A 138 -6.40 -4.73 -9.45
C LEU A 138 -7.12 -5.93 -8.81
N GLY A 139 -7.86 -5.74 -7.72
CA GLY A 139 -8.64 -6.80 -7.09
C GLY A 139 -9.73 -7.37 -8.00
N ARG A 140 -10.42 -6.51 -8.77
CA ARG A 140 -11.40 -6.96 -9.78
C ARG A 140 -10.72 -7.74 -10.90
N LEU A 141 -9.64 -7.20 -11.45
CA LEU A 141 -8.87 -7.88 -12.50
C LEU A 141 -8.38 -9.26 -12.00
N SER A 142 -7.81 -9.30 -10.81
CA SER A 142 -7.28 -10.51 -10.17
C SER A 142 -8.34 -11.59 -10.01
N HIS A 143 -9.54 -11.20 -9.57
CA HIS A 143 -10.67 -12.12 -9.43
C HIS A 143 -11.10 -12.71 -10.79
N GLU A 144 -11.26 -11.87 -11.81
CA GLU A 144 -11.64 -12.31 -13.16
C GLU A 144 -10.61 -13.24 -13.81
N VAL A 145 -9.35 -13.25 -13.35
CA VAL A 145 -8.30 -14.13 -13.86
C VAL A 145 -8.08 -15.38 -13.00
N GLY A 146 -8.73 -15.48 -11.83
CA GLY A 146 -8.72 -16.69 -10.98
C GLY A 146 -8.27 -16.48 -9.53
N TRP A 147 -8.30 -15.27 -8.99
CA TRP A 147 -8.09 -15.05 -7.55
C TRP A 147 -9.34 -15.39 -6.75
N LYS A 148 -9.23 -16.42 -5.89
CA LYS A 148 -10.35 -17.02 -5.15
C LYS A 148 -10.73 -16.28 -3.86
N TYR A 149 -9.81 -15.52 -3.27
CA TYR A 149 -9.98 -14.97 -1.91
C TYR A 149 -10.60 -13.57 -1.86
N ARG A 150 -11.18 -13.08 -2.96
CA ARG A 150 -11.76 -11.73 -3.03
C ARG A 150 -12.81 -11.51 -1.94
N ASP A 151 -13.76 -12.42 -1.81
CA ASP A 151 -14.89 -12.25 -0.90
C ASP A 151 -14.47 -12.48 0.56
N VAL A 152 -13.56 -13.43 0.80
CA VAL A 152 -12.93 -13.62 2.11
C VAL A 152 -12.22 -12.35 2.56
N MET A 153 -11.41 -11.72 1.68
CA MET A 153 -10.73 -10.47 2.03
C MET A 153 -11.71 -9.32 2.26
N LYS A 154 -12.78 -9.24 1.47
CA LYS A 154 -13.82 -8.21 1.64
C LYS A 154 -14.45 -8.30 3.03
N THR A 155 -14.88 -9.49 3.46
CA THR A 155 -15.49 -9.69 4.79
C THR A 155 -14.52 -9.37 5.94
N LEU A 156 -13.24 -9.74 5.80
CA LEU A 156 -12.21 -9.44 6.81
C LEU A 156 -11.92 -7.94 6.91
N GLU A 157 -11.84 -7.24 5.78
CA GLU A 157 -11.66 -5.79 5.75
C GLU A 157 -12.88 -5.04 6.30
N GLU A 158 -14.10 -5.51 6.04
CA GLU A 158 -15.32 -4.93 6.63
C GLU A 158 -15.31 -5.06 8.17
N LYS A 159 -15.01 -6.25 8.70
CA LYS A 159 -14.82 -6.46 10.15
C LYS A 159 -13.74 -5.55 10.72
N ARG A 160 -12.63 -5.37 10.00
CA ARG A 160 -11.53 -4.49 10.41
C ARG A 160 -11.96 -3.02 10.43
N GLN A 161 -12.68 -2.56 9.42
CA GLN A 161 -13.17 -1.18 9.31
C GLN A 161 -14.18 -0.86 10.41
N ALA A 162 -15.08 -1.78 10.75
CA ALA A 162 -16.00 -1.61 11.88
C ALA A 162 -15.24 -1.40 13.21
N ARG A 163 -14.21 -2.20 13.47
CA ARG A 163 -13.34 -2.04 14.66
C ARG A 163 -12.53 -0.73 14.63
N GLU A 164 -12.07 -0.32 13.45
CA GLU A 164 -11.34 0.93 13.26
C GLU A 164 -12.25 2.16 13.50
N ALA A 165 -13.52 2.09 13.10
CA ALA A 165 -14.49 3.16 13.34
C ALA A 165 -14.72 3.41 14.83
N ILE A 166 -14.92 2.34 15.62
CA ILE A 166 -15.06 2.42 17.09
C ILE A 166 -13.80 3.03 17.73
N TYR A 167 -12.62 2.58 17.29
CA TYR A 167 -11.35 3.14 17.76
C TYR A 167 -11.22 4.63 17.41
N TYR A 168 -11.60 5.02 16.19
CA TYR A 168 -11.51 6.39 15.72
C TYR A 168 -12.45 7.32 16.49
N GLU A 169 -13.67 6.88 16.79
CA GLU A 169 -14.61 7.64 17.60
C GLU A 169 -14.05 7.90 19.02
N LYS A 170 -13.51 6.86 19.67
CA LYS A 170 -12.82 6.98 20.96
C LYS A 170 -11.65 7.95 20.89
N LYS A 171 -10.86 7.88 19.81
CA LYS A 171 -9.72 8.78 19.58
C LYS A 171 -10.17 10.25 19.43
N ILE A 172 -11.25 10.52 18.71
CA ILE A 172 -11.79 11.88 18.57
C ILE A 172 -12.29 12.39 19.92
N LYS A 173 -13.05 11.58 20.67
CA LYS A 173 -13.53 11.95 22.02
C LYS A 173 -12.36 12.33 22.93
N LEU A 174 -11.31 11.49 22.96
CA LEU A 174 -10.10 11.75 23.74
C LEU A 174 -9.38 13.02 23.27
N ALA A 175 -9.29 13.26 21.96
CA ALA A 175 -8.67 14.47 21.43
C ALA A 175 -9.42 15.74 21.86
N ARG A 176 -10.76 15.73 21.83
CA ARG A 176 -11.60 16.85 22.32
C ARG A 176 -11.39 17.12 23.81
N LEU A 177 -11.36 16.06 24.62
CA LEU A 177 -11.08 16.17 26.06
C LEU A 177 -9.68 16.75 26.31
N ARG A 178 -8.68 16.31 25.53
CA ARG A 178 -7.32 16.84 25.61
C ARG A 178 -7.29 18.33 25.27
N THR A 179 -7.97 18.77 24.20
CA THR A 179 -8.06 20.18 23.82
C THR A 179 -8.71 21.03 24.91
N ARG A 180 -9.76 20.52 25.57
CA ARG A 180 -10.39 21.20 26.71
C ARG A 180 -9.43 21.32 27.89
N ALA A 181 -8.82 20.21 28.29
CA ALA A 181 -7.85 20.19 29.39
C ALA A 181 -6.65 21.11 29.14
N THR A 182 -6.14 21.18 27.89
CA THR A 182 -5.06 22.12 27.54
C THR A 182 -5.51 23.57 27.64
N LYS A 183 -6.75 23.88 27.24
CA LYS A 183 -7.32 25.23 27.38
C LYS A 183 -7.48 25.63 28.85
N ASP A 184 -7.97 24.71 29.67
CA ASP A 184 -8.15 24.95 31.11
C ASP A 184 -6.80 25.10 31.84
N ALA A 185 -5.76 24.40 31.36
CA ALA A 185 -4.41 24.48 31.91
C ALA A 185 -3.58 25.67 31.37
N GLN A 186 -4.05 26.37 30.33
CA GLN A 186 -3.36 27.49 29.68
C GLN A 186 -2.74 28.53 30.65
N PRO A 187 -3.42 29.00 31.71
CA PRO A 187 -2.80 29.96 32.64
C PRO A 187 -1.59 29.38 33.37
N LYS A 188 -1.58 28.07 33.66
CA LYS A 188 -0.48 27.40 34.36
C LYS A 188 0.75 27.15 33.48
N ILE A 189 0.56 27.07 32.15
CA ILE A 189 1.62 26.77 31.18
C ILE A 189 2.02 28.00 30.33
N ALA A 190 1.52 29.19 30.67
CA ALA A 190 1.69 30.41 29.88
C ALA A 190 3.17 30.77 29.65
N GLU A 191 4.01 30.65 30.69
CA GLU A 191 5.44 30.96 30.58
C GLU A 191 6.18 29.96 29.68
N ILE A 192 5.81 28.67 29.74
CA ILE A 192 6.37 27.61 28.89
C ILE A 192 5.95 27.84 27.43
N ASN A 193 4.68 28.16 27.19
CA ASN A 193 4.17 28.46 25.85
C ASN A 193 4.86 29.70 25.27
N LYS A 194 5.18 30.73 26.08
CA LYS A 194 5.95 31.89 25.62
C LYS A 194 7.35 31.49 25.12
N LYS A 195 8.04 30.61 25.85
CA LYS A 195 9.35 30.08 25.46
C LYS A 195 9.26 29.21 24.18
N LEU A 196 8.24 28.37 24.08
CA LEU A 196 7.99 27.53 22.90
C LEU A 196 7.66 28.38 21.66
N ASN A 197 6.81 29.40 21.81
CA ASN A 197 6.45 30.33 20.74
C ASN A 197 7.66 31.13 20.25
N ALA A 198 8.55 31.56 21.17
CA ALA A 198 9.79 32.23 20.79
C ALA A 198 10.73 31.34 19.95
N MET A 199 10.61 30.02 20.08
CA MET A 199 11.32 29.02 19.27
C MET A 199 10.52 28.58 18.03
N GLY A 200 9.34 29.17 17.77
CA GLY A 200 8.48 28.85 16.62
C GLY A 200 7.60 27.60 16.77
N TYR A 201 7.51 27.02 17.97
CA TYR A 201 6.55 25.95 18.25
C TYR A 201 5.19 26.57 18.63
N VAL A 202 4.09 26.02 18.08
CA VAL A 202 2.70 26.44 18.35
C VAL A 202 1.95 25.31 19.04
#